data_AF-C8VDX3-F1
#
_entry.id   AF-C8VDX3-F1
#
_cell.length_a   1.000
_cell.length_b   1.000
_cell.length_c   1.000
_cell.angle_alpha   90.00
_cell.angle_beta   90.00
_cell.angle_gamma   90.00
#
_symmetry.space_group_name_H-M   'P 1'
#
loop_
_entity.id
_entity.type
_entity.pdbx_description
1 polymer ?
#
loop_
_entity_poly.entity_id
_entity_poly.type
_entity_poly.pdbx_seq_one_letter_code
_entity_poly.pdbx_strand_id
1 'polypeptide(L)'
;MRRPFTMTMEEESVALLLQQLQELRTEMRTQKQQLQEENNSLRAELQAVRNSQLRNHPPVTTTVTSATPTPYERSYPRPRHPDVEPFTGEDPKDYPPFQMNLHKAFGDPDRQRKALVRVNTMKQGKRDFEEFLNEFDEELLNAGGINWDDNQKKALLDTAINVELLKAMVGIRQEDSYDNYCNQLREINHNLQRVARLTRKGSRAAVPTHVARTRPAGGSDRTGTPDQMDWEATHAQIAALQKEVAALRTKGTRTPRKASQAPAEEKQKRLSEGKCLRCGDPDHFIQECPTKPTRRPRQVATVQEEQDQMDDYSESESENE
;
A
#
# COMPACT_ATOMS: atom_id res chain seq x y z
N MET A 1 -39.15 -5.05 -68.45
CA MET A 1 -39.48 -4.35 -67.18
C MET A 1 -38.58 -4.91 -66.09
N ARG A 2 -37.49 -4.21 -65.72
CA ARG A 2 -36.61 -4.60 -64.61
C ARG A 2 -37.25 -4.10 -63.30
N ARG A 3 -37.54 -5.01 -62.37
CA ARG A 3 -38.04 -4.65 -61.04
C ARG A 3 -36.90 -4.00 -60.24
N PRO A 4 -37.15 -2.89 -59.51
CA PRO A 4 -36.15 -2.31 -58.64
C PRO A 4 -35.87 -3.25 -57.46
N PHE A 5 -34.59 -3.46 -57.17
CA PHE A 5 -34.08 -4.24 -56.04
C PHE A 5 -34.27 -3.38 -54.79
N THR A 6 -35.24 -3.71 -53.94
CA THR A 6 -35.43 -3.05 -52.65
C THR A 6 -34.53 -3.72 -51.62
N MET A 7 -33.44 -3.07 -51.22
CA MET A 7 -32.61 -3.55 -50.11
C MET A 7 -33.42 -3.53 -48.81
N THR A 8 -33.25 -4.57 -48.01
CA THR A 8 -33.91 -4.67 -46.71
C THR A 8 -33.17 -3.84 -45.68
N MET A 9 -33.87 -3.26 -44.70
CA MET A 9 -33.29 -2.37 -43.67
C MET A 9 -32.09 -2.98 -42.93
N GLU A 10 -32.03 -4.30 -42.82
CA GLU A 10 -30.92 -5.05 -42.23
C GLU A 10 -29.66 -5.00 -43.10
N GLU A 11 -29.78 -5.11 -44.42
CA GLU A 11 -28.66 -5.02 -45.36
C GLU A 11 -28.05 -3.62 -45.39
N GLU A 12 -28.87 -2.56 -45.26
CA GLU A 12 -28.40 -1.18 -45.15
C GLU A 12 -27.61 -0.95 -43.85
N SER A 13 -28.04 -1.54 -42.73
CA SER A 13 -27.32 -1.46 -41.46
C SER A 13 -25.96 -2.17 -41.50
N VAL A 14 -25.88 -3.32 -42.18
CA VAL A 14 -24.63 -4.07 -42.35
C VAL A 14 -23.68 -3.32 -43.28
N ALA A 15 -24.20 -2.69 -44.35
CA ALA A 15 -23.41 -1.86 -45.24
C ALA A 15 -22.81 -0.64 -44.50
N LEU A 16 -23.59 0.02 -43.64
CA LEU A 16 -23.13 1.14 -42.82
C LEU A 16 -22.02 0.72 -41.85
N LEU A 17 -22.17 -0.44 -41.18
CA LEU A 17 -21.16 -0.98 -40.28
C LEU A 17 -19.85 -1.33 -41.02
N LEU A 18 -19.96 -1.92 -42.21
CA LEU A 18 -18.78 -2.21 -43.04
C LEU A 18 -18.06 -0.95 -43.49
N GLN A 19 -18.80 0.11 -43.84
CA GLN A 19 -18.22 1.40 -44.17
C GLN A 19 -17.47 1.99 -42.97
N GLN A 20 -18.07 1.97 -41.78
CA GLN A 20 -17.43 2.47 -40.56
C GLN A 20 -16.16 1.69 -40.20
N LEU A 21 -16.15 0.36 -40.40
CA LEU A 21 -14.96 -0.47 -40.21
C LEU A 21 -13.86 -0.18 -41.23
N GLN A 22 -14.22 0.17 -42.48
CA GLN A 22 -13.26 0.56 -43.50
C GLN A 22 -12.63 1.92 -43.18
N GLU A 23 -13.44 2.89 -42.74
CA GLU A 23 -12.98 4.21 -42.29
C GLU A 23 -12.01 4.08 -41.11
N LEU A 24 -12.39 3.33 -40.06
CA LEU A 24 -11.53 3.08 -38.90
C LEU A 24 -10.21 2.40 -39.30
N ARG A 25 -10.26 1.45 -40.25
CA ARG A 25 -9.04 0.80 -40.76
C ARG A 25 -8.14 1.78 -41.50
N THR A 26 -8.71 2.73 -42.24
CA THR A 26 -7.92 3.75 -42.94
C THR A 26 -7.31 4.74 -41.96
N GLU A 27 -8.03 5.14 -40.93
CA GLU A 27 -7.55 6.03 -39.88
C GLU A 27 -6.40 5.39 -39.08
N MET A 28 -6.52 4.12 -38.71
CA MET A 28 -5.44 3.39 -38.05
C MET A 28 -4.19 3.27 -38.92
N ARG A 29 -4.35 3.17 -40.26
CA ARG A 29 -3.21 3.13 -41.19
C ARG A 29 -2.52 4.48 -41.31
N THR A 30 -3.27 5.58 -41.36
CA THR A 30 -2.69 6.93 -41.44
C THR A 30 -1.97 7.29 -40.15
N GLN A 31 -2.55 6.99 -38.98
CA GLN A 31 -1.88 7.18 -37.69
C GLN A 31 -0.57 6.39 -37.59
N LYS A 32 -0.56 5.13 -38.05
CA LYS A 32 0.67 4.32 -38.08
C LYS A 32 1.74 4.94 -38.98
N GLN A 33 1.37 5.48 -40.14
CA GLN A 33 2.31 6.14 -41.05
C GLN A 33 2.89 7.41 -40.42
N GLN A 34 2.06 8.25 -39.80
CA GLN A 34 2.51 9.46 -39.11
C GLN A 34 3.51 9.15 -38.01
N LEU A 35 3.20 8.18 -37.14
CA LEU A 35 4.13 7.75 -36.09
C LEU A 35 5.45 7.21 -36.66
N GLN A 36 5.41 6.55 -37.81
CA GLN A 36 6.60 6.03 -38.47
C GLN A 36 7.46 7.17 -39.06
N GLU A 37 6.84 8.20 -39.62
CA GLU A 37 7.52 9.41 -40.11
C GLU A 37 8.14 10.20 -38.95
N GLU A 38 7.41 10.38 -37.84
CA GLU A 38 7.94 11.02 -36.64
C GLU A 38 9.15 10.26 -36.07
N ASN A 39 9.06 8.93 -35.97
CA ASN A 39 10.19 8.10 -35.55
C ASN A 39 11.40 8.24 -36.47
N ASN A 40 11.18 8.31 -37.79
CA ASN A 40 12.26 8.52 -38.74
C ASN A 40 12.87 9.92 -38.61
N SER A 41 12.05 10.95 -38.38
CA SER A 41 12.50 12.33 -38.14
C SER A 41 13.34 12.44 -36.87
N LEU A 42 12.86 11.89 -35.76
CA LEU A 42 13.59 11.87 -34.49
C LEU A 42 14.94 11.14 -34.61
N ARG A 43 14.99 10.04 -35.35
CA ARG A 43 16.25 9.34 -35.63
C ARG A 43 17.24 10.21 -36.41
N ALA A 44 16.76 10.96 -37.41
CA ALA A 44 17.60 11.88 -38.17
C ALA A 44 18.12 13.02 -37.29
N GLU A 45 17.29 13.58 -36.41
CA GLU A 45 17.71 14.60 -35.45
C GLU A 45 18.76 14.09 -34.47
N LEU A 46 18.57 12.89 -33.91
CA LEU A 46 19.56 12.26 -33.04
C LEU A 46 20.90 12.04 -33.76
N GLN A 47 20.87 11.64 -35.04
CA GLN A 47 22.07 11.51 -35.85
C GLN A 47 22.75 12.85 -36.10
N ALA A 48 21.98 13.92 -36.34
CA ALA A 48 22.51 15.28 -36.50
C ALA A 48 23.18 15.80 -35.20
N VAL A 49 22.57 15.56 -34.04
CA VAL A 49 23.15 15.91 -32.74
C VAL A 49 24.44 15.13 -32.48
N ARG A 50 24.48 13.84 -32.82
CA ARG A 50 25.70 13.03 -32.71
C ARG A 50 26.83 13.57 -33.59
N ASN A 51 26.52 13.96 -34.83
CA ASN A 51 27.49 14.53 -35.76
C ASN A 51 27.97 15.92 -35.35
N SER A 52 27.12 16.74 -34.70
CA SER A 52 27.52 18.04 -34.17
C SER A 52 28.43 17.90 -32.95
N GLN A 53 28.19 16.92 -32.07
CA GLN A 53 29.09 16.60 -30.97
C GLN A 53 30.49 16.24 -31.49
N LEU A 54 30.58 15.44 -32.55
CA LEU A 54 31.86 15.04 -33.18
C LEU A 54 32.66 16.21 -33.78
N ARG A 55 32.01 17.31 -34.19
CA ARG A 55 32.68 18.50 -34.74
C ARG A 55 33.22 19.46 -33.67
N ASN A 56 32.76 19.35 -32.43
CA ASN A 56 33.13 20.28 -31.36
C ASN A 56 34.39 19.85 -30.57
N HIS A 57 35.06 18.78 -30.98
CA HIS A 57 36.37 18.41 -30.44
C HIS A 57 37.46 19.08 -31.31
N PRO A 58 38.37 19.90 -30.76
CA PRO A 58 39.55 20.30 -31.52
C PRO A 58 40.39 19.05 -31.83
N PRO A 59 41.07 18.97 -32.98
CA PRO A 59 42.00 17.89 -33.22
C PRO A 59 43.10 18.01 -32.15
N VAL A 60 43.24 16.99 -31.29
CA VAL A 60 44.39 16.89 -30.40
C VAL A 60 45.57 16.52 -31.29
N THR A 61 46.25 17.53 -31.81
CA THR A 61 47.56 17.39 -32.44
C THR A 61 48.54 17.10 -31.31
N THR A 62 48.80 15.82 -31.03
CA THR A 62 49.91 15.43 -30.16
C THR A 62 51.22 15.79 -30.86
N THR A 63 51.76 16.96 -30.54
CA THR A 63 53.13 17.34 -30.87
C THR A 63 54.09 16.48 -30.06
N VAL A 64 54.66 15.48 -30.72
CA VAL A 64 55.74 14.66 -30.15
C VAL A 64 56.98 15.55 -30.02
N THR A 65 57.32 15.94 -28.80
CA THR A 65 58.59 16.61 -28.50
C THR A 65 59.72 15.59 -28.61
N SER A 66 60.58 15.77 -29.60
CA SER A 66 61.79 14.98 -29.83
C SER A 66 62.90 15.42 -28.87
N ALA A 67 63.33 14.51 -27.99
CA ALA A 67 64.63 14.55 -27.33
C ALA A 67 65.38 13.24 -27.64
N THR A 68 66.56 13.37 -28.25
CA THR A 68 67.45 12.29 -28.71
C THR A 68 68.59 12.08 -27.68
N PRO A 69 69.42 11.01 -27.76
CA PRO A 69 69.15 9.61 -27.46
C PRO A 69 70.03 9.09 -26.29
N THR A 70 69.60 8.03 -25.61
CA THR A 70 70.52 7.13 -24.88
C THR A 70 70.59 5.78 -25.60
N PRO A 71 71.79 5.21 -25.85
CA PRO A 71 71.93 4.06 -26.71
C PRO A 71 71.95 2.78 -25.88
N TYR A 72 70.78 2.25 -25.55
CA TYR A 72 70.52 0.81 -25.50
C TYR A 72 69.04 0.61 -25.16
N GLU A 73 68.22 0.29 -26.16
CA GLU A 73 67.04 -0.52 -25.89
C GLU A 73 66.87 -1.38 -27.13
N ARG A 74 67.11 -2.69 -26.95
CA ARG A 74 66.79 -3.69 -27.95
C ARG A 74 65.29 -3.56 -28.24
N SER A 75 64.99 -2.99 -29.40
CA SER A 75 63.66 -2.88 -29.97
C SER A 75 63.17 -4.26 -30.38
N TYR A 76 62.67 -5.02 -29.40
CA TYR A 76 61.68 -6.04 -29.70
C TYR A 76 60.38 -5.29 -30.00
N PRO A 77 59.76 -5.47 -31.18
CA PRO A 77 58.43 -4.93 -31.41
C PRO A 77 57.55 -5.49 -30.29
N ARG A 78 57.00 -4.61 -29.44
CA ARG A 78 55.92 -5.01 -28.52
C ARG A 78 54.89 -5.73 -29.38
N PRO A 79 54.51 -6.98 -29.06
CA PRO A 79 53.33 -7.58 -29.67
C PRO A 79 52.21 -6.58 -29.46
N ARG A 80 51.78 -5.90 -30.53
CA ARG A 80 50.54 -5.14 -30.48
C ARG A 80 49.51 -6.22 -30.22
N HIS A 81 48.84 -6.12 -29.07
CA HIS A 81 47.64 -6.91 -28.85
C HIS A 81 46.79 -6.72 -30.11
N PRO A 82 46.26 -7.78 -30.73
CA PRO A 82 45.29 -7.60 -31.81
C PRO A 82 44.32 -6.53 -31.34
N ASP A 83 44.10 -5.49 -32.16
CA ASP A 83 43.15 -4.45 -31.85
C ASP A 83 41.87 -5.19 -31.43
N VAL A 84 41.55 -5.14 -30.13
CA VAL A 84 40.32 -5.72 -29.64
C VAL A 84 39.29 -4.78 -30.21
N GLU A 85 38.76 -5.10 -31.39
CA GLU A 85 37.64 -4.37 -31.95
C GLU A 85 36.63 -4.26 -30.81
N PRO A 86 36.29 -3.03 -30.36
CA PRO A 86 35.32 -2.85 -29.31
C PRO A 86 34.10 -3.65 -29.72
N PHE A 87 33.68 -4.60 -28.89
CA PHE A 87 32.53 -5.46 -29.19
C PHE A 87 31.34 -4.57 -29.59
N THR A 88 31.08 -4.48 -30.90
CA THR A 88 30.05 -3.60 -31.47
C THR A 88 28.66 -4.19 -31.34
N GLY A 89 28.52 -5.38 -30.74
CA GLY A 89 27.24 -6.04 -30.54
C GLY A 89 26.58 -6.53 -31.84
N GLU A 90 27.31 -6.57 -32.95
CA GLU A 90 26.75 -6.86 -34.28
C GLU A 90 27.27 -8.19 -34.83
N ASP A 91 26.81 -9.27 -34.22
CA ASP A 91 26.31 -10.41 -34.99
C ASP A 91 25.02 -10.90 -34.31
N PRO A 92 23.83 -10.44 -34.76
CA PRO A 92 22.54 -10.85 -34.20
C PRO A 92 22.29 -12.37 -34.17
N LYS A 93 23.14 -13.14 -34.85
CA LYS A 93 23.10 -14.60 -34.91
C LYS A 93 23.90 -15.27 -33.78
N ASP A 94 24.90 -14.60 -33.21
CA ASP A 94 25.78 -15.15 -32.18
C ASP A 94 25.39 -14.75 -30.76
N TYR A 95 24.59 -13.70 -30.62
CA TYR A 95 24.02 -13.30 -29.33
C TYR A 95 23.11 -14.38 -28.70
N PRO A 96 22.17 -15.04 -29.42
CA PRO A 96 21.34 -16.09 -28.83
C PRO A 96 22.13 -17.31 -28.33
N PRO A 97 23.10 -17.87 -29.09
CA PRO A 97 23.99 -18.92 -28.60
C PRO A 97 24.81 -18.49 -27.38
N PHE A 98 25.32 -17.25 -27.36
CA PHE A 98 26.06 -16.71 -26.23
C PHE A 98 25.17 -16.59 -24.98
N GLN A 99 23.96 -16.07 -25.11
CA GLN A 99 23.01 -15.96 -24.01
C GLN A 99 22.60 -17.34 -23.48
N MET A 100 22.39 -18.32 -24.36
CA MET A 100 22.14 -19.71 -23.97
C MET A 100 23.32 -20.30 -23.19
N ASN A 101 24.55 -20.04 -23.61
CA ASN A 101 25.75 -20.47 -22.88
C ASN A 101 25.86 -19.80 -21.50
N LEU A 102 25.49 -18.52 -21.38
CA LEU A 102 25.42 -17.84 -20.08
C LEU A 102 24.35 -18.43 -19.16
N HIS A 103 23.14 -18.67 -19.66
CA HIS A 103 22.09 -19.33 -18.87
C HIS A 103 22.49 -20.76 -18.46
N LYS A 104 23.25 -21.47 -19.30
CA LYS A 104 23.75 -22.81 -18.97
C LYS A 104 24.89 -22.80 -17.96
N ALA A 105 25.80 -21.83 -18.04
CA ALA A 105 26.97 -21.75 -17.17
C ALA A 105 26.69 -21.10 -15.81
N PHE A 106 25.79 -20.10 -15.78
CA PHE A 106 25.52 -19.28 -14.60
C PHE A 106 24.05 -19.30 -14.16
N GLY A 107 23.15 -19.89 -14.95
CA GLY A 107 21.76 -20.07 -14.54
C GLY A 107 21.66 -21.15 -13.47
N ASP A 108 20.83 -20.89 -12.45
CA ASP A 108 20.47 -21.89 -11.46
C ASP A 108 19.57 -22.97 -12.12
N PRO A 109 20.02 -24.23 -12.22
CA PRO A 109 19.27 -25.30 -12.87
C PRO A 109 17.91 -25.56 -12.20
N ASP A 110 17.82 -25.30 -10.90
CA ASP A 110 16.63 -25.53 -10.09
C ASP A 110 15.81 -24.24 -9.87
N ARG A 111 16.08 -23.15 -10.61
CA ARG A 111 15.39 -21.86 -10.43
C ARG A 111 13.87 -22.03 -10.40
N GLN A 112 13.31 -22.74 -11.39
CA GLN A 112 11.86 -22.97 -11.48
C GLN A 112 11.34 -23.79 -10.31
N ARG A 113 12.08 -24.83 -9.90
CA ARG A 113 11.68 -25.70 -8.78
C ARG A 113 11.71 -24.94 -7.46
N LYS A 114 12.77 -24.16 -7.22
CA LYS A 114 12.89 -23.29 -6.03
C LYS A 114 11.78 -22.25 -6.02
N ALA A 115 11.50 -21.63 -7.16
CA ALA A 115 10.42 -20.68 -7.31
C ALA A 115 9.06 -21.30 -7.01
N LEU A 116 8.75 -22.47 -7.56
CA LEU A 116 7.51 -23.20 -7.26
C LEU A 116 7.31 -23.48 -5.76
N VAL A 117 8.37 -23.93 -5.08
CA VAL A 117 8.33 -24.15 -3.63
C VAL A 117 8.12 -22.82 -2.90
N ARG A 118 8.79 -21.76 -3.36
CA ARG A 118 8.71 -20.44 -2.75
C ARG A 118 7.30 -19.83 -2.90
N VAL A 119 6.70 -19.86 -4.09
CA VAL A 119 5.34 -19.37 -4.32
C VAL A 119 4.32 -20.09 -3.42
N ASN A 120 4.45 -21.41 -3.23
CA ASN A 120 3.55 -22.18 -2.36
C ASN A 120 3.76 -21.90 -0.85
N THR A 121 5.00 -21.62 -0.45
CA THR A 121 5.36 -21.43 0.97
C THR A 121 5.25 -19.98 1.41
N MET A 122 5.29 -19.02 0.48
CA MET A 122 5.20 -17.61 0.79
C MET A 122 3.82 -17.28 1.36
N LYS A 123 3.79 -16.50 2.43
CA LYS A 123 2.58 -15.96 3.06
C LYS A 123 2.74 -14.46 3.24
N GLN A 124 1.65 -13.72 3.11
CA GLN A 124 1.62 -12.28 3.35
C GLN A 124 1.87 -11.97 4.84
N GLY A 125 1.17 -12.67 5.74
CA GLY A 125 1.26 -12.43 7.18
C GLY A 125 0.84 -11.00 7.56
N LYS A 126 1.75 -10.25 8.20
CA LYS A 126 1.54 -8.84 8.60
C LYS A 126 2.23 -7.84 7.65
N ARG A 127 2.81 -8.31 6.54
CA ARG A 127 3.51 -7.47 5.57
C ARG A 127 2.53 -6.62 4.77
N ASP A 128 3.03 -5.53 4.18
CA ASP A 128 2.24 -4.75 3.25
C ASP A 128 1.86 -5.62 2.04
N PHE A 129 0.63 -5.41 1.55
CA PHE A 129 0.10 -6.21 0.46
C PHE A 129 0.82 -5.94 -0.86
N GLU A 130 1.24 -4.69 -1.13
CA GLU A 130 1.89 -4.32 -2.39
C GLU A 130 3.29 -4.92 -2.48
N GLU A 131 4.05 -4.84 -1.40
CA GLU A 131 5.38 -5.45 -1.30
C GLU A 131 5.30 -6.97 -1.48
N PHE A 132 4.33 -7.61 -0.82
CA PHE A 132 4.07 -9.03 -0.96
C PHE A 132 3.67 -9.42 -2.39
N LEU A 133 2.79 -8.65 -3.04
CA LEU A 133 2.37 -8.92 -4.41
C LEU A 133 3.54 -8.86 -5.39
N ASN A 134 4.40 -7.85 -5.27
CA ASN A 134 5.55 -7.71 -6.15
C ASN A 134 6.51 -8.92 -6.02
N GLU A 135 6.80 -9.37 -4.79
CA GLU A 135 7.59 -10.57 -4.56
C GLU A 135 6.91 -11.84 -5.09
N PHE A 136 5.59 -11.93 -4.94
CA PHE A 136 4.81 -13.07 -5.41
C PHE A 136 4.78 -13.15 -6.93
N ASP A 137 4.57 -12.04 -7.62
CA ASP A 137 4.55 -11.95 -9.08
C ASP A 137 5.94 -12.23 -9.67
N GLU A 138 7.01 -11.73 -9.06
CA GLU A 138 8.39 -12.06 -9.45
C GLU A 138 8.62 -13.57 -9.37
N GLU A 139 8.21 -14.19 -8.27
CA GLU A 139 8.43 -15.62 -8.07
C GLU A 139 7.52 -16.49 -8.95
N LEU A 140 6.32 -15.99 -9.27
CA LEU A 140 5.43 -16.60 -10.25
C LEU A 140 6.06 -16.58 -11.65
N LEU A 141 6.72 -15.49 -12.03
CA LEU A 141 7.48 -15.40 -13.28
C LEU A 141 8.68 -16.36 -13.28
N ASN A 142 9.43 -16.43 -12.18
CA ASN A 142 10.56 -17.35 -12.03
C ASN A 142 10.14 -18.84 -12.09
N ALA A 143 8.92 -19.15 -11.65
CA ALA A 143 8.31 -20.48 -11.72
C ALA A 143 7.78 -20.84 -13.13
N GLY A 144 7.80 -19.91 -14.08
CA GLY A 144 7.19 -20.10 -15.40
C GLY A 144 5.67 -19.91 -15.42
N GLY A 145 5.13 -19.15 -14.46
CA GLY A 145 3.70 -18.91 -14.25
C GLY A 145 3.01 -18.07 -15.34
N ILE A 146 3.75 -17.58 -16.34
CA ILE A 146 3.20 -16.90 -17.52
C ILE A 146 2.13 -17.77 -18.19
N ASN A 147 2.37 -19.08 -18.27
CA ASN A 147 1.52 -20.03 -18.97
C ASN A 147 0.45 -20.69 -18.08
N TRP A 148 0.32 -20.28 -16.82
CA TRP A 148 -0.68 -20.86 -15.92
C TRP A 148 -2.06 -20.27 -16.16
N ASP A 149 -3.08 -21.07 -15.91
CA ASP A 149 -4.45 -20.61 -15.97
C ASP A 149 -4.68 -19.54 -14.88
N ASP A 150 -5.47 -18.52 -15.21
CA ASP A 150 -5.72 -17.42 -14.29
C ASP A 150 -6.38 -17.90 -12.99
N ASN A 151 -7.20 -18.96 -13.04
CA ASN A 151 -7.78 -19.53 -11.82
C ASN A 151 -6.73 -20.22 -10.95
N GLN A 152 -5.69 -20.81 -11.55
CA GLN A 152 -4.57 -21.38 -10.79
C GLN A 152 -3.76 -20.29 -10.10
N LYS A 153 -3.48 -19.18 -10.79
CA LYS A 153 -2.78 -18.02 -10.20
C LYS A 153 -3.59 -17.44 -9.04
N LYS A 154 -4.91 -17.28 -9.22
CA LYS A 154 -5.83 -16.80 -8.17
C LYS A 154 -5.86 -17.75 -6.98
N ALA A 155 -6.05 -19.05 -7.21
CA ALA A 155 -6.10 -20.04 -6.12
C ALA A 155 -4.79 -20.06 -5.32
N LEU A 156 -3.64 -19.94 -5.99
CA LEU A 156 -2.35 -19.90 -5.33
C LEU A 156 -2.18 -18.64 -4.49
N LEU A 157 -2.57 -17.49 -5.04
CA LEU A 157 -2.58 -16.21 -4.36
C LEU A 157 -3.53 -16.25 -3.14
N ASP A 158 -4.69 -16.88 -3.25
CA ASP A 158 -5.65 -17.06 -2.15
C ASP A 158 -5.06 -17.85 -0.99
N THR A 159 -4.24 -18.87 -1.26
CA THR A 159 -3.57 -19.59 -0.17
C THR A 159 -2.54 -18.73 0.56
N ALA A 160 -2.02 -17.68 -0.08
CA ALA A 160 -0.89 -16.90 0.40
C ALA A 160 -1.30 -15.60 1.11
N ILE A 161 -2.48 -15.06 0.78
CA ILE A 161 -3.02 -13.81 1.32
C ILE A 161 -3.44 -13.91 2.80
N ASN A 162 -3.47 -12.77 3.49
CA ASN A 162 -4.01 -12.63 4.84
C ASN A 162 -5.51 -13.02 4.91
N VAL A 163 -5.86 -13.83 5.92
CA VAL A 163 -7.22 -14.26 6.23
C VAL A 163 -8.20 -13.10 6.41
N GLU A 164 -7.78 -11.94 6.92
CA GLU A 164 -8.65 -10.76 7.01
C GLU A 164 -9.05 -10.22 5.63
N LEU A 165 -8.10 -10.21 4.69
CA LEU A 165 -8.36 -9.81 3.30
C LEU A 165 -9.26 -10.83 2.61
N LEU A 166 -8.98 -12.14 2.78
CA LEU A 166 -9.85 -13.22 2.28
C LEU A 166 -11.27 -13.12 2.83
N LYS A 167 -11.45 -12.85 4.13
CA LYS A 167 -12.78 -12.65 4.74
C LYS A 167 -13.54 -11.49 4.11
N ALA A 168 -12.85 -10.39 3.81
CA ALA A 168 -13.46 -9.23 3.15
C ALA A 168 -13.87 -9.53 1.70
N MET A 169 -13.32 -10.58 1.08
CA MET A 169 -13.70 -11.04 -0.26
C MET A 169 -14.89 -12.00 -0.26
N VAL A 170 -15.23 -12.62 0.87
CA VAL A 170 -16.34 -13.56 0.96
C VAL A 170 -17.64 -12.85 0.58
N GLY A 171 -18.21 -13.21 -0.57
CA GLY A 171 -19.43 -12.63 -1.12
C GLY A 171 -19.23 -11.62 -2.26
N ILE A 172 -17.99 -11.29 -2.60
CA ILE A 172 -17.67 -10.48 -3.78
C ILE A 172 -17.46 -11.43 -4.97
N ARG A 173 -18.02 -11.07 -6.15
CA ARG A 173 -17.76 -11.81 -7.39
C ARG A 173 -16.28 -11.63 -7.76
N GLN A 174 -15.54 -12.73 -7.81
CA GLN A 174 -14.15 -12.74 -8.25
C GLN A 174 -14.09 -12.40 -9.74
N GLU A 175 -13.11 -11.59 -10.13
CA GLU A 175 -12.95 -11.19 -11.52
C GLU A 175 -12.23 -12.28 -12.33
N ASP A 176 -12.52 -12.36 -13.64
CA ASP A 176 -12.13 -13.51 -14.47
C ASP A 176 -10.64 -13.49 -14.86
N SER A 177 -10.00 -12.32 -14.88
CA SER A 177 -8.57 -12.17 -15.17
C SER A 177 -7.73 -11.97 -13.91
N TYR A 178 -6.51 -12.51 -13.90
CA TYR A 178 -5.55 -12.35 -12.80
C TYR A 178 -5.24 -10.87 -12.47
N ASP A 179 -5.00 -10.04 -13.49
CA ASP A 179 -4.62 -8.64 -13.26
C ASP A 179 -5.78 -7.84 -12.61
N ASN A 180 -7.00 -8.10 -13.08
CA ASN A 180 -8.18 -7.48 -12.49
C ASN A 180 -8.45 -8.00 -11.07
N TYR A 181 -8.15 -9.27 -10.81
CA TYR A 181 -8.22 -9.84 -9.47
C TYR A 181 -7.23 -9.17 -8.50
N CYS A 182 -5.98 -8.94 -8.93
CA CYS A 182 -4.99 -8.20 -8.15
C CYS A 182 -5.43 -6.76 -7.86
N ASN A 183 -6.09 -6.10 -8.82
CA ASN A 183 -6.65 -4.76 -8.62
C ASN A 183 -7.82 -4.76 -7.63
N GLN A 184 -8.70 -5.75 -7.71
CA GLN A 184 -9.80 -5.95 -6.76
C GLN A 184 -9.25 -6.15 -5.33
N LEU A 185 -8.21 -6.97 -5.18
CA LEU A 185 -7.52 -7.18 -3.91
C LEU A 185 -6.89 -5.89 -3.37
N ARG A 186 -6.23 -5.10 -4.23
CA ARG A 186 -5.71 -3.78 -3.86
C ARG A 186 -6.82 -2.91 -3.31
N GLU A 187 -7.96 -2.80 -3.99
CA GLU A 187 -9.08 -1.97 -3.54
C GLU A 187 -9.62 -2.40 -2.16
N ILE A 188 -9.84 -3.70 -1.97
CA ILE A 188 -10.33 -4.25 -0.71
C ILE A 188 -9.31 -3.98 0.41
N ASN A 189 -8.01 -4.14 0.15
CA ASN A 189 -6.97 -3.83 1.12
C ASN A 189 -6.97 -2.34 1.51
N HIS A 190 -7.09 -1.42 0.55
CA HIS A 190 -7.21 0.02 0.85
C HIS A 190 -8.44 0.33 1.71
N ASN A 191 -9.57 -0.31 1.41
CA ASN A 191 -10.80 -0.20 2.20
C ASN A 191 -10.62 -0.74 3.62
N LEU A 192 -9.93 -1.87 3.77
CA LEU A 192 -9.65 -2.49 5.06
C LEU A 192 -8.70 -1.61 5.90
N GLN A 193 -7.66 -1.07 5.30
CA GLN A 193 -6.78 -0.08 5.95
C GLN A 193 -7.54 1.18 6.37
N ARG A 194 -8.47 1.66 5.53
CA ARG A 194 -9.34 2.80 5.87
C ARG A 194 -10.24 2.49 7.07
N VAL A 195 -10.88 1.32 7.11
CA VAL A 195 -11.68 0.86 8.26
C VAL A 195 -10.82 0.73 9.51
N ALA A 196 -9.62 0.18 9.40
CA ALA A 196 -8.68 0.05 10.51
C ALA A 196 -8.21 1.40 11.08
N ARG A 197 -8.12 2.45 10.25
CA ARG A 197 -7.83 3.84 10.70
C ARG A 197 -9.02 4.45 11.45
N LEU A 198 -10.24 4.23 10.95
CA LEU A 198 -11.47 4.79 11.55
C LEU A 198 -11.80 4.12 12.89
N THR A 199 -11.67 2.79 12.97
CA THR A 199 -11.92 2.01 14.19
C THR A 199 -10.89 2.32 15.28
N ARG A 200 -9.60 2.47 14.94
CA ARG A 200 -8.55 2.88 15.90
C ARG A 200 -8.78 4.28 16.48
N LYS A 201 -9.35 5.20 15.69
CA LYS A 201 -9.67 6.55 16.17
C LYS A 201 -10.92 6.57 17.07
N GLY A 202 -11.83 5.62 16.88
CA GLY A 202 -12.98 5.41 17.77
C GLY A 202 -12.64 4.70 19.10
N SER A 203 -11.59 3.86 19.13
CA SER A 203 -11.23 3.08 20.32
C SER A 203 -10.31 3.79 21.32
N ARG A 204 -9.70 4.93 20.94
CA ARG A 204 -8.86 5.76 21.83
C ARG A 204 -9.27 7.24 21.88
N ALA A 205 -10.57 7.51 21.87
CA ALA A 205 -11.07 8.71 22.56
C ALA A 205 -11.00 8.49 24.09
N ALA A 206 -9.84 8.05 24.59
CA ALA A 206 -9.47 8.26 25.97
C ALA A 206 -9.25 9.76 26.09
N VAL A 207 -10.18 10.42 26.76
CA VAL A 207 -10.07 11.83 27.17
C VAL A 207 -8.65 12.05 27.69
N PRO A 208 -7.86 12.98 27.12
CA PRO A 208 -6.57 13.34 27.69
C PRO A 208 -6.83 13.88 29.10
N THR A 209 -6.59 13.06 30.11
CA THR A 209 -6.62 13.50 31.50
C THR A 209 -5.26 14.13 31.78
N HIS A 210 -5.00 15.28 31.16
CA HIS A 210 -3.87 16.13 31.53
C HIS A 210 -4.42 17.42 32.14
N VAL A 211 -4.69 17.35 33.45
CA VAL A 211 -4.55 18.52 34.30
C VAL A 211 -3.05 18.75 34.46
N ALA A 212 -2.43 19.39 33.48
CA ALA A 212 -1.06 19.86 33.61
C ALA A 212 -1.08 21.08 34.53
N ARG A 213 -0.72 20.87 35.80
CA ARG A 213 -0.31 21.96 36.70
C ARG A 213 0.88 22.67 36.04
N THR A 214 0.69 23.93 35.69
CA THR A 214 1.77 24.84 35.32
C THR A 214 2.69 25.04 36.52
N ARG A 215 3.94 24.58 36.43
CA ARG A 215 5.04 25.09 37.24
C ARG A 215 6.18 25.43 36.28
N PRO A 216 6.57 26.71 36.11
CA PRO A 216 7.72 27.05 35.29
C PRO A 216 8.97 26.75 36.12
N ALA A 217 9.77 25.79 35.67
CA ALA A 217 11.15 25.64 36.10
C ALA A 217 12.02 26.03 34.91
N GLY A 218 12.86 27.05 35.10
CA GLY A 218 13.83 27.49 34.10
C GLY A 218 14.85 26.41 33.79
N GLY A 219 15.33 26.42 32.56
CA GLY A 219 16.38 25.52 32.08
C GLY A 219 16.63 25.74 30.60
N SER A 220 17.67 26.52 30.30
CA SER A 220 18.35 26.61 29.01
C SER A 220 18.72 25.23 28.47
N ASP A 221 18.49 24.95 27.18
CA ASP A 221 19.60 24.86 26.22
C ASP A 221 19.15 24.74 24.76
N ARG A 222 20.05 25.19 23.89
CA ARG A 222 19.90 25.35 22.44
C ARG A 222 20.15 24.04 21.70
N THR A 223 19.35 23.73 20.68
CA THR A 223 19.83 23.07 19.44
C THR A 223 18.96 23.52 18.26
N GLY A 224 19.62 23.93 17.17
CA GLY A 224 19.07 24.74 16.11
C GLY A 224 17.98 24.11 15.23
N THR A 225 17.12 24.99 14.73
CA THR A 225 16.29 24.78 13.54
C THR A 225 16.71 25.79 12.48
N PRO A 226 16.92 25.37 11.22
CA PRO A 226 17.29 26.26 10.14
C PRO A 226 16.08 27.09 9.70
N ASP A 227 16.31 28.40 9.63
CA ASP A 227 15.60 29.45 8.86
C ASP A 227 14.10 29.21 8.60
N GLN A 228 13.28 29.48 9.62
CA GLN A 228 11.83 29.61 9.47
C GLN A 228 11.54 31.05 9.02
N MET A 229 11.17 31.22 7.75
CA MET A 229 10.89 32.54 7.16
C MET A 229 9.61 33.18 7.73
N ASP A 230 9.64 34.50 7.85
CA ASP A 230 8.61 35.36 8.45
C ASP A 230 7.23 35.33 7.75
N TRP A 231 7.09 34.62 6.63
CA TRP A 231 5.82 34.46 5.91
C TRP A 231 4.97 33.28 6.43
N GLU A 232 5.53 32.41 7.27
CA GLU A 232 4.75 31.33 7.91
C GLU A 232 4.01 31.88 9.14
N ALA A 233 2.67 31.82 9.11
CA ALA A 233 1.85 32.20 10.27
C ALA A 233 2.30 31.40 11.49
N THR A 234 2.76 32.11 12.54
CA THR A 234 3.32 31.47 13.74
C THR A 234 2.40 30.36 14.25
N HIS A 235 2.97 29.21 14.60
CA HIS A 235 2.24 28.06 15.15
C HIS A 235 1.27 28.45 16.29
N ALA A 236 1.60 29.50 17.03
CA ALA A 236 0.75 30.10 18.07
C ALA A 236 -0.54 30.74 17.52
N GLN A 237 -0.49 31.45 16.39
CA GLN A 237 -1.66 32.03 15.72
C GLN A 237 -2.57 30.95 15.13
N ILE A 238 -2.00 29.92 14.53
CA ILE A 238 -2.76 28.76 14.01
C ILE A 238 -3.49 28.05 15.16
N ALA A 239 -2.80 27.84 16.29
CA ALA A 239 -3.41 27.24 17.48
C ALA A 239 -4.52 28.12 18.09
N ALA A 240 -4.35 29.45 18.08
CA ALA A 240 -5.37 30.39 18.57
C ALA A 240 -6.63 30.37 17.70
N LEU A 241 -6.46 30.41 16.37
CA LEU A 241 -7.57 30.32 15.40
C LEU A 241 -8.34 29.00 15.52
N GLN A 242 -7.63 27.87 15.66
CA GLN A 242 -8.26 26.57 15.88
C GLN A 242 -9.10 26.54 17.17
N LYS A 243 -8.63 27.24 18.22
CA LYS A 243 -9.32 27.33 19.51
C LYS A 243 -10.58 28.20 19.42
N GLU A 244 -10.54 29.30 18.68
CA GLU A 244 -11.72 30.13 18.40
C GLU A 244 -12.77 29.39 17.56
N VAL A 245 -12.35 28.67 16.51
CA VAL A 245 -13.26 27.87 15.67
C VAL A 245 -13.90 26.75 16.50
N ALA A 246 -13.16 26.11 17.40
CA ALA A 246 -13.71 25.12 18.32
C ALA A 246 -14.70 25.72 19.32
N ALA A 247 -14.42 26.92 19.86
CA ALA A 247 -15.32 27.61 20.78
C ALA A 247 -16.65 28.00 20.09
N LEU A 248 -16.60 28.49 18.85
CA LEU A 248 -17.78 28.84 18.07
C LEU A 248 -18.66 27.62 17.76
N ARG A 249 -18.06 26.44 17.54
CA ARG A 249 -18.79 25.19 17.28
C ARG A 249 -19.59 24.67 18.49
N THR A 250 -19.21 25.08 19.71
CA THR A 250 -19.85 24.61 20.96
C THR A 250 -21.01 25.46 21.46
N LYS A 251 -21.25 26.65 20.89
CA LYS A 251 -22.36 27.54 21.30
C LYS A 251 -23.76 27.01 20.92
N GLY A 252 -23.87 25.96 20.10
CA GLY A 252 -25.14 25.46 19.57
C GLY A 252 -25.71 24.16 20.18
N THR A 253 -24.97 23.41 21.00
CA THR A 253 -25.46 22.13 21.56
C THR A 253 -25.09 21.97 23.02
N ARG A 254 -25.98 22.40 23.92
CA ARG A 254 -25.89 22.09 25.35
C ARG A 254 -26.22 20.61 25.55
N THR A 255 -25.23 19.73 25.38
CA THR A 255 -25.37 18.35 25.84
C THR A 255 -25.63 18.35 27.35
N PRO A 256 -26.70 17.72 27.85
CA PRO A 256 -27.03 17.76 29.27
C PRO A 256 -25.92 17.13 30.10
N ARG A 257 -25.44 17.84 31.12
CA ARG A 257 -24.42 17.36 32.07
C ARG A 257 -24.92 16.06 32.72
N LYS A 258 -24.07 15.04 32.78
CA LYS A 258 -24.33 13.82 33.56
C LYS A 258 -24.12 14.14 35.03
N ALA A 259 -25.04 13.70 35.89
CA ALA A 259 -24.90 13.87 37.33
C ALA A 259 -23.78 12.99 37.91
N SER A 260 -22.97 13.57 38.80
CA SER A 260 -21.99 12.83 39.61
C SER A 260 -22.70 11.98 40.66
N GLN A 261 -22.19 10.77 40.90
CA GLN A 261 -22.75 9.89 41.93
C GLN A 261 -22.35 10.40 43.30
N ALA A 262 -23.30 10.99 44.04
CA ALA A 262 -23.05 11.43 45.41
C ALA A 262 -22.93 10.22 46.37
N PRO A 263 -21.99 10.23 47.32
CA PRO A 263 -21.90 9.26 48.41
C PRO A 263 -23.16 9.27 49.28
N ALA A 264 -23.43 8.17 49.99
CA ALA A 264 -24.68 7.96 50.73
C ALA A 264 -24.98 9.06 51.76
N GLU A 265 -23.94 9.58 52.42
CA GLU A 265 -24.04 10.65 53.42
C GLU A 265 -24.48 11.99 52.80
N GLU A 266 -23.96 12.32 51.62
CA GLU A 266 -24.32 13.55 50.90
C GLU A 266 -25.75 13.48 50.37
N LYS A 267 -26.24 12.29 49.99
CA LYS A 267 -27.65 12.10 49.61
C LYS A 267 -28.60 12.37 50.77
N GLN A 268 -28.19 12.04 52.00
CA GLN A 268 -29.00 12.28 53.20
C GLN A 268 -29.08 13.77 53.52
N LYS A 269 -27.98 14.52 53.34
CA LYS A 269 -27.98 15.99 53.42
C LYS A 269 -28.85 16.65 52.35
N ARG A 270 -28.80 16.15 51.11
CA ARG A 270 -29.67 16.65 50.02
C ARG A 270 -31.15 16.38 50.32
N LEU A 271 -31.46 15.25 50.97
CA LEU A 271 -32.82 14.91 51.38
C LEU A 271 -33.32 15.84 52.49
N SER A 272 -32.49 16.15 53.50
CA SER A 272 -32.87 17.10 54.56
C SER A 272 -33.01 18.53 54.06
N GLU A 273 -32.27 18.91 53.02
CA GLU A 273 -32.29 20.26 52.45
C GLU A 273 -33.28 20.41 51.28
N GLY A 274 -34.05 19.37 50.93
CA GLY A 274 -35.04 19.41 49.85
C GLY A 274 -34.44 19.56 48.45
N LYS A 275 -33.16 19.21 48.25
CA LYS A 275 -32.44 19.34 46.98
C LYS A 275 -32.58 18.09 46.11
N CYS A 276 -32.47 18.23 44.80
CA CYS A 276 -32.52 17.13 43.85
C CYS A 276 -31.48 16.04 44.20
N LEU A 277 -31.92 14.80 44.46
CA LEU A 277 -30.98 13.70 44.78
C LEU A 277 -30.11 13.28 43.57
N ARG A 278 -30.39 13.82 42.38
CA ARG A 278 -29.64 13.54 41.16
C ARG A 278 -28.54 14.58 40.93
N CYS A 279 -28.89 15.84 40.70
CA CYS A 279 -27.91 16.90 40.42
C CYS A 279 -27.54 17.78 41.63
N GLY A 280 -28.33 17.78 42.71
CA GLY A 280 -28.09 18.60 43.90
C GLY A 280 -28.67 20.02 43.85
N ASP A 281 -29.40 20.38 42.78
CA ASP A 281 -30.03 21.69 42.66
C ASP A 281 -31.28 21.79 43.58
N PRO A 282 -31.54 22.96 44.21
CA PRO A 282 -32.71 23.17 45.06
C PRO A 282 -34.02 23.42 44.29
N ASP A 283 -33.93 23.65 42.97
CA ASP A 283 -35.03 24.16 42.14
C ASP A 283 -35.95 23.06 41.58
N HIS A 284 -35.56 21.78 41.72
CA HIS A 284 -36.37 20.67 41.22
C HIS A 284 -36.10 19.37 41.97
N PHE A 285 -37.02 18.40 41.85
CA PHE A 285 -36.87 17.05 42.39
C PHE A 285 -36.42 16.06 41.30
N ILE A 286 -36.06 14.84 41.69
CA ILE A 286 -35.50 13.80 40.79
C ILE A 286 -36.36 13.58 39.53
N GLN A 287 -37.69 13.69 39.66
CA GLN A 287 -38.65 13.45 38.58
C GLN A 287 -38.53 14.48 37.45
N GLU A 288 -38.22 15.74 37.79
CA GLU A 288 -38.14 16.85 36.84
C GLU A 288 -36.69 17.20 36.48
N CYS A 289 -35.75 16.31 36.81
CA CYS A 289 -34.34 16.57 36.62
C CYS A 289 -33.92 16.42 35.15
N PRO A 290 -33.37 17.47 34.51
CA PRO A 290 -32.91 17.41 33.11
C PRO A 290 -31.62 16.60 32.92
N THR A 291 -30.96 16.17 34.00
CA THR A 291 -29.75 15.35 33.91
C THR A 291 -30.10 13.87 33.70
N LYS A 292 -29.31 13.10 32.93
CA LYS A 292 -29.54 11.65 32.72
C LYS A 292 -29.09 10.80 33.93
N PRO A 293 -29.63 9.58 34.14
CA PRO A 293 -29.33 8.77 35.33
C PRO A 293 -27.90 8.23 35.25
N THR A 294 -27.24 8.10 36.39
CA THR A 294 -25.94 7.43 36.48
C THR A 294 -26.11 5.92 36.29
N ARG A 295 -25.23 5.26 35.51
CA ARG A 295 -25.22 3.80 35.36
C ARG A 295 -24.85 3.15 36.69
N ARG A 296 -25.65 2.18 37.16
CA ARG A 296 -25.30 1.35 38.32
C ARG A 296 -24.04 0.52 37.99
N PRO A 297 -23.03 0.45 38.88
CA PRO A 297 -21.94 -0.50 38.73
C PRO A 297 -22.48 -1.93 38.81
N ARG A 298 -22.06 -2.79 37.88
CA ARG A 298 -22.39 -4.21 37.84
C ARG A 298 -21.73 -4.88 39.05
N GLN A 299 -22.52 -5.45 39.95
CA GLN A 299 -21.98 -6.21 41.08
C GLN A 299 -21.26 -7.45 40.52
N VAL A 300 -19.97 -7.56 40.81
CA VAL A 300 -19.16 -8.75 40.50
C VAL A 300 -19.31 -9.67 41.70
N ALA A 301 -19.96 -10.82 41.52
CA ALA A 301 -20.08 -11.83 42.54
C ALA A 301 -18.71 -12.45 42.80
N THR A 302 -18.21 -12.36 44.03
CA THR A 302 -17.06 -13.12 44.52
C THR A 302 -17.51 -14.55 44.77
N VAL A 303 -16.96 -15.50 44.01
CA VAL A 303 -17.16 -16.95 44.21
C VAL A 303 -16.20 -17.41 45.31
N GLN A 304 -16.74 -18.04 46.36
CA GLN A 304 -15.97 -18.73 47.40
C GLN A 304 -15.76 -20.19 46.94
N GLU A 305 -14.51 -20.66 46.95
CA GLU A 305 -14.14 -22.07 46.73
C GLU A 305 -14.57 -22.91 47.95
N GLU A 306 -15.49 -23.85 47.75
CA GLU A 306 -15.79 -24.93 48.69
C GLU A 306 -14.90 -26.15 48.34
N GLN A 307 -14.18 -26.64 49.35
CA GLN A 307 -13.38 -27.87 49.29
C GLN A 307 -14.28 -29.08 49.55
N ASP A 308 -14.49 -29.91 48.54
CA ASP A 308 -15.14 -31.21 48.70
C ASP A 308 -14.18 -32.22 49.35
N GLN A 309 -14.56 -32.68 50.55
CA GLN A 309 -14.03 -33.87 51.21
C GLN A 309 -14.66 -35.11 50.59
N MET A 310 -13.81 -36.01 50.10
CA MET A 310 -14.19 -37.30 49.52
C MET A 310 -14.10 -38.35 50.62
N ASP A 311 -15.24 -38.77 51.17
CA ASP A 311 -15.33 -39.89 52.11
C ASP A 311 -15.30 -41.22 51.34
N ASP A 312 -14.26 -42.03 51.61
CA ASP A 312 -14.06 -43.38 51.09
C ASP A 312 -14.91 -44.38 51.90
N TYR A 313 -15.87 -45.01 51.22
CA TYR A 313 -16.83 -45.95 51.77
C TYR A 313 -16.24 -47.36 51.74
N SER A 314 -16.05 -47.95 52.92
CA SER A 314 -15.59 -49.33 53.11
C SER A 314 -16.58 -50.34 52.53
N GLU A 315 -16.12 -51.19 51.61
CA GLU A 315 -16.84 -52.38 51.17
C GLU A 315 -16.11 -53.63 51.66
N SER A 316 -16.76 -54.31 52.60
CA SER A 316 -16.42 -55.60 53.14
C SER A 316 -16.95 -56.71 52.23
N GLU A 317 -16.08 -57.51 51.62
CA GLU A 317 -16.45 -58.83 51.13
C GLU A 317 -15.50 -59.88 51.72
N SER A 318 -16.05 -60.61 52.69
CA SER A 318 -15.53 -61.85 53.22
C SER A 318 -16.20 -63.03 52.50
N GLU A 319 -15.35 -63.90 51.94
CA GLU A 319 -15.46 -65.37 51.87
C GLU A 319 -16.70 -66.01 51.23
N ASN A 320 -16.47 -66.71 50.11
CA ASN A 320 -16.87 -68.11 49.98
C ASN A 320 -15.93 -68.86 49.00
N GLU A 321 -15.45 -70.01 49.49
CA GLU A 321 -14.68 -71.12 48.87
C GLU A 321 -13.18 -70.97 48.58
#